data_AF-A0A562K6L0-F1
#
_entry.id   AF-A0A562K6L0-F1
#
_cell.length_a   1.000
_cell.length_b   1.000
_cell.length_c   1.000
_cell.angle_alpha   90.00
_cell.angle_beta   90.00
_cell.angle_gamma   90.00
#
_symmetry.space_group_name_H-M   'P 1'
#
loop_
_entity.id
_entity.type
_entity.pdbx_description
1 polymer ?
#
loop_
_entity_poly.entity_id
_entity_poly.type
_entity_poly.pdbx_seq_one_letter_code
_entity_poly.pdbx_strand_id
1 'polypeptide(L)'
;MKLTSLGLDIDAQLVYENLARILDAAEKQKIMVTIDMEDEQRCQKTLDIFKDFKKRYSYVSTVLQAYLYRTENDLNDLHPYQPFLRLVKGAYQELPDVAFPEKTDVDENYKRLIKTQLLNGHYTAIATHDDNMIDHTKQLVKDHNISLDSFEFQMLYGMRTTTQQELVKEGYKTRVYVPYGSDWYGFFMRRLAERPANIAFAQKGMAIK
;
A
#
# COMPACT_ATOMS: atom_id res chain seq x y z
N MET A 1 1.73 9.01 -2.30
CA MET A 1 1.02 10.22 -2.76
C MET A 1 -0.17 9.82 -3.59
N LYS A 2 -1.29 10.55 -3.54
CA LYS A 2 -2.48 10.28 -4.36
C LYS A 2 -2.44 11.10 -5.66
N LEU A 3 -2.87 10.51 -6.78
CA LEU A 3 -2.87 11.21 -8.08
C LEU A 3 -4.05 12.19 -8.19
N THR A 4 -5.15 11.97 -7.46
CA THR A 4 -6.22 12.98 -7.37
C THR A 4 -5.72 14.31 -6.82
N SER A 5 -4.77 14.29 -5.88
CA SER A 5 -4.10 15.49 -5.38
C SER A 5 -3.22 16.19 -6.43
N LEU A 6 -2.94 15.54 -7.57
CA LEU A 6 -2.25 16.10 -8.73
C LEU A 6 -3.20 16.41 -9.90
N GLY A 7 -4.51 16.20 -9.73
CA GLY A 7 -5.51 16.48 -10.76
C GLY A 7 -5.94 15.30 -11.62
N LEU A 8 -5.83 14.04 -11.15
CA LEU A 8 -6.23 12.84 -11.91
C LEU A 8 -7.63 12.92 -12.53
N ASP A 9 -8.58 13.52 -11.80
CA ASP A 9 -9.97 13.65 -12.22
C ASP A 9 -10.25 14.98 -12.95
N ILE A 10 -9.21 15.78 -13.22
CA ILE A 10 -9.31 17.12 -13.80
C ILE A 10 -8.64 17.14 -15.18
N ASP A 11 -7.34 16.89 -15.23
CA ASP A 11 -6.54 17.01 -16.44
C ASP A 11 -5.32 16.08 -16.41
N ALA A 12 -5.18 15.25 -17.44
CA ALA A 12 -4.10 14.28 -17.50
C ALA A 12 -2.72 14.95 -17.64
N GLN A 13 -2.61 16.02 -18.44
CA GLN A 13 -1.35 16.73 -18.65
C GLN A 13 -0.82 17.31 -17.34
N LEU A 14 -1.70 17.88 -16.51
CA LEU A 14 -1.37 18.41 -15.18
C LEU A 14 -0.77 17.34 -14.26
N VAL A 15 -1.33 16.12 -14.30
CA VAL A 15 -0.82 15.00 -13.50
C VAL A 15 0.57 14.60 -13.96
N TYR A 16 0.79 14.47 -15.28
CA TYR A 16 2.08 14.09 -15.84
C TYR A 16 3.16 15.15 -15.54
N GLU A 17 2.85 16.43 -15.69
CA GLU A 17 3.79 17.52 -15.41
C GLU A 17 4.17 17.57 -13.92
N ASN A 18 3.19 17.50 -13.02
CA ASN A 18 3.46 17.56 -11.59
C ASN A 18 4.18 16.30 -11.09
N LEU A 19 3.78 15.13 -11.55
CA LEU A 19 4.43 13.87 -11.18
C LEU A 19 5.87 13.82 -11.70
N ALA A 20 6.14 14.26 -12.93
CA ALA A 20 7.50 14.35 -13.47
C ALA A 20 8.39 15.25 -12.61
N ARG A 21 7.93 16.44 -12.23
CA ARG A 21 8.69 17.36 -11.36
C ARG A 21 9.06 16.73 -10.02
N ILE A 22 8.13 15.98 -9.42
CA ILE A 22 8.37 15.27 -8.15
C ILE A 22 9.36 14.14 -8.35
N LEU A 23 9.19 13.34 -9.41
CA LEU A 23 10.06 12.21 -9.70
C LEU A 23 11.47 12.64 -10.10
N ASP A 24 11.64 13.76 -10.80
CA ASP A 24 12.95 14.33 -11.12
C ASP A 24 13.73 14.71 -9.84
N ALA A 25 13.04 15.26 -8.83
CA ALA A 25 13.65 15.55 -7.53
C ALA A 25 13.96 14.26 -6.76
N ALA A 26 13.04 13.29 -6.80
CA ALA A 26 13.18 12.00 -6.14
C ALA A 26 14.35 11.17 -6.67
N GLU A 27 14.56 11.13 -8.00
CA GLU A 27 15.72 10.47 -8.63
C GLU A 27 17.04 11.04 -8.15
N LYS A 28 17.16 12.37 -8.15
CA LYS A 28 18.38 13.08 -7.72
C LYS A 28 18.72 12.75 -6.26
N GLN A 29 17.70 12.58 -5.42
CA GLN A 29 17.85 12.31 -3.98
C GLN A 29 17.74 10.83 -3.62
N LYS A 30 17.49 9.94 -4.60
CA LYS A 30 17.27 8.50 -4.39
C LYS A 30 16.15 8.20 -3.39
N ILE A 31 15.07 8.97 -3.45
CA ILE A 31 13.90 8.83 -2.56
C ILE A 31 12.80 8.11 -3.31
N MET A 32 12.39 6.94 -2.83
CA MET A 32 11.27 6.21 -3.44
C MET A 32 9.95 6.98 -3.28
N VAL A 33 9.30 7.31 -4.39
CA VAL A 33 7.95 7.88 -4.41
C VAL A 33 6.95 6.76 -4.68
N THR A 34 6.01 6.56 -3.77
CA THR A 34 4.90 5.61 -3.97
C THR A 34 3.67 6.34 -4.45
N ILE A 35 3.15 5.95 -5.60
CA ILE A 35 1.84 6.34 -6.10
C ILE A 35 0.81 5.47 -5.36
N ASP A 36 0.07 6.06 -4.43
CA ASP A 36 -0.93 5.37 -3.63
C ASP A 36 -2.14 5.04 -4.49
N MET A 37 -2.64 3.81 -4.36
CA MET A 37 -3.86 3.38 -5.04
C MET A 37 -5.08 3.95 -4.32
N GLU A 38 -5.99 4.51 -5.10
CA GLU A 38 -7.25 5.08 -4.61
C GLU A 38 -8.37 4.04 -4.72
N ASP A 39 -9.62 4.46 -4.95
CA ASP A 39 -10.75 3.56 -5.22
C ASP A 39 -10.62 2.88 -6.61
N GLU A 40 -11.45 1.86 -6.82
CA GLU A 40 -11.42 0.98 -7.99
C GLU A 40 -11.44 1.76 -9.32
N GLN A 41 -12.29 2.77 -9.43
CA GLN A 41 -12.48 3.54 -10.66
C GLN A 41 -11.20 4.24 -11.15
N ARG A 42 -10.26 4.48 -10.23
CA ARG A 42 -8.99 5.16 -10.51
C ARG A 42 -7.84 4.18 -10.72
N CYS A 43 -8.03 2.87 -10.50
CA CYS A 43 -6.98 1.86 -10.61
C CYS A 43 -6.34 1.85 -11.99
N GLN A 44 -7.14 1.72 -13.05
CA GLN A 44 -6.60 1.61 -14.41
C GLN A 44 -5.74 2.82 -14.79
N LYS A 45 -6.27 4.04 -14.62
CA LYS A 45 -5.53 5.28 -14.92
C LYS A 45 -4.24 5.39 -14.11
N THR A 46 -4.30 5.00 -12.83
CA THR A 46 -3.12 5.01 -11.94
C THR A 46 -2.04 4.06 -12.42
N LEU A 47 -2.42 2.83 -12.81
CA LEU A 47 -1.47 1.84 -13.30
C LEU A 47 -0.87 2.20 -14.65
N ASP A 48 -1.65 2.79 -15.56
CA ASP A 48 -1.14 3.25 -16.85
C ASP A 48 -0.12 4.37 -16.67
N ILE A 49 -0.42 5.35 -15.82
CA ILE A 49 0.54 6.41 -15.44
C ILE A 49 1.79 5.79 -14.80
N PHE A 50 1.63 4.86 -13.85
CA PHE A 50 2.76 4.19 -13.21
C PHE A 50 3.66 3.50 -14.25
N LYS A 51 3.11 2.75 -15.21
CA LYS A 51 3.89 2.07 -16.26
C LYS A 51 4.69 3.07 -17.09
N ASP A 52 4.09 4.20 -17.47
CA ASP A 52 4.76 5.21 -18.29
C ASP A 52 5.89 5.95 -17.56
N PHE A 53 5.75 6.15 -16.26
CA PHE A 53 6.84 6.67 -15.43
C PHE A 53 7.87 5.60 -15.10
N LYS A 54 7.48 4.36 -14.81
CA LYS A 54 8.41 3.28 -14.46
C LYS A 54 9.40 2.93 -15.59
N LYS A 55 9.02 3.17 -16.85
CA LYS A 55 9.92 3.06 -18.02
C LYS A 55 11.09 4.06 -17.99
N ARG A 56 10.94 5.18 -17.26
CA ARG A 56 11.89 6.32 -17.25
C ARG A 56 12.52 6.57 -15.88
N TYR A 57 11.86 6.13 -14.81
CA TYR A 57 12.24 6.41 -13.42
C TYR A 57 12.46 5.11 -12.65
N SER A 58 13.50 5.09 -11.83
CA SER A 58 13.88 4.00 -10.92
C SER A 58 13.27 4.17 -9.53
N TYR A 59 13.06 5.41 -9.07
CA TYR A 59 12.55 5.74 -7.74
C TYR A 59 11.04 6.01 -7.71
N VAL A 60 10.30 5.19 -8.46
CA VAL A 60 8.83 5.18 -8.47
C VAL A 60 8.30 3.78 -8.15
N SER A 61 7.28 3.73 -7.29
CA SER A 61 6.57 2.53 -6.84
C SER A 61 5.06 2.77 -6.89
N THR A 62 4.26 1.72 -6.81
CA THR A 62 2.80 1.84 -6.69
C THR A 62 2.22 0.83 -5.70
N VAL A 63 0.90 0.84 -5.55
CA VAL A 63 0.16 0.03 -4.59
C VAL A 63 -0.82 -0.88 -5.33
N LEU A 64 -0.97 -2.12 -4.85
CA LEU A 64 -2.03 -3.04 -5.27
C LEU A 64 -2.88 -3.46 -4.07
N GLN A 65 -4.18 -3.67 -4.29
CA GLN A 65 -5.18 -3.89 -3.23
C GLN A 65 -5.79 -5.30 -3.32
N ALA A 66 -5.61 -6.12 -2.29
CA ALA A 66 -6.02 -7.53 -2.31
C ALA A 66 -7.54 -7.76 -2.36
N TYR A 67 -8.35 -6.78 -1.96
CA TYR A 67 -9.80 -6.90 -1.98
C TYR A 67 -10.42 -6.81 -3.38
N LEU A 68 -9.71 -6.39 -4.42
CA LEU A 68 -10.28 -6.31 -5.78
C LEU A 68 -10.03 -7.60 -6.56
N TYR A 69 -11.03 -8.02 -7.34
CA TYR A 69 -10.91 -9.20 -8.21
C TYR A 69 -9.81 -9.00 -9.29
N ARG A 70 -9.64 -7.76 -9.77
CA ARG A 70 -8.69 -7.41 -10.84
C ARG A 70 -7.21 -7.55 -10.45
N THR A 71 -6.89 -7.52 -9.16
CA THR A 71 -5.53 -7.27 -8.68
C THR A 71 -4.51 -8.33 -9.08
N GLU A 72 -4.92 -9.59 -9.21
CA GLU A 72 -4.01 -10.65 -9.69
C GLU A 72 -3.59 -10.42 -11.15
N ASN A 73 -4.53 -9.99 -11.99
CA ASN A 73 -4.23 -9.64 -13.39
C ASN A 73 -3.33 -8.41 -13.46
N ASP A 74 -3.62 -7.39 -12.64
CA ASP A 74 -2.77 -6.19 -12.56
C ASP A 74 -1.35 -6.53 -12.09
N LEU A 75 -1.18 -7.44 -11.12
CA LEU A 75 0.14 -7.90 -10.68
C LEU A 75 0.92 -8.54 -11.83
N ASN A 76 0.28 -9.44 -12.57
CA ASN A 76 0.90 -10.13 -13.70
C ASN A 76 1.27 -9.16 -14.83
N ASP A 77 0.41 -8.20 -15.14
CA ASP A 77 0.63 -7.18 -16.16
C ASP A 77 1.77 -6.20 -15.77
N LEU A 78 1.97 -5.96 -14.48
CA LEU A 78 3.09 -5.16 -13.98
C LEU A 78 4.41 -5.93 -13.90
N HIS A 79 4.41 -7.27 -13.93
CA HIS A 79 5.62 -8.09 -13.79
C HIS A 79 6.78 -7.68 -14.73
N PRO A 80 6.56 -7.40 -16.04
CA PRO A 80 7.65 -7.00 -16.95
C PRO A 80 8.36 -5.69 -16.56
N TYR A 81 7.74 -4.86 -15.71
CA TYR A 81 8.28 -3.58 -15.26
C TYR A 81 9.19 -3.69 -14.03
N GLN A 82 9.36 -4.91 -13.48
CA GLN A 82 10.09 -5.18 -12.23
C GLN A 82 9.70 -4.21 -11.11
N PRO A 83 8.41 -4.14 -10.74
CA PRO A 83 7.87 -3.05 -9.95
C PRO A 83 8.21 -3.23 -8.47
N PHE A 84 8.57 -2.14 -7.79
CA PHE A 84 8.39 -2.08 -6.35
C PHE A 84 6.90 -1.87 -6.07
N LEU A 85 6.24 -2.89 -5.53
CA LEU A 85 4.85 -2.85 -5.11
C LEU A 85 4.70 -2.80 -3.59
N ARG A 86 3.83 -1.91 -3.12
CA ARG A 86 3.20 -2.03 -1.80
C ARG A 86 1.91 -2.81 -1.95
N LEU A 87 1.78 -3.90 -1.23
CA LEU A 87 0.54 -4.66 -1.18
C LEU A 87 -0.24 -4.23 0.06
N VAL A 88 -1.55 -4.00 -0.09
CA VAL A 88 -2.50 -3.68 0.99
C VAL A 88 -3.75 -4.54 0.85
N LYS A 89 -4.58 -4.64 1.90
CA LYS A 89 -5.91 -5.26 1.76
C LYS A 89 -6.85 -4.41 0.88
N GLY A 90 -6.93 -3.12 1.16
CA GLY A 90 -7.91 -2.21 0.57
C GLY A 90 -8.41 -1.25 1.65
N ALA A 91 -8.85 -0.04 1.28
CA ALA A 91 -9.25 0.99 2.25
C ALA A 91 -10.52 1.76 1.85
N TYR A 92 -11.08 1.46 0.68
CA TYR A 92 -12.29 2.10 0.17
C TYR A 92 -13.47 1.14 0.33
N GLN A 93 -14.68 1.69 0.33
CA GLN A 93 -15.89 0.88 0.33
C GLN A 93 -16.30 0.65 -1.13
N GLU A 94 -15.99 -0.54 -1.63
CA GLU A 94 -16.29 -0.93 -3.01
C GLU A 94 -17.54 -1.81 -3.07
N LEU A 95 -18.12 -1.90 -4.26
CA LEU A 95 -19.27 -2.77 -4.52
C LEU A 95 -18.83 -4.24 -4.64
N PRO A 96 -19.70 -5.21 -4.29
CA PRO A 96 -19.36 -6.65 -4.35
C PRO A 96 -19.09 -7.21 -5.76
N ASP A 97 -19.44 -6.46 -6.81
CA ASP A 97 -19.18 -6.80 -8.21
C ASP A 97 -17.72 -6.57 -8.61
N VAL A 98 -16.99 -5.72 -7.89
CA VAL A 98 -15.57 -5.42 -8.13
C VAL A 98 -14.64 -5.87 -7.01
N ALA A 99 -15.17 -6.11 -5.81
CA ALA A 99 -14.40 -6.46 -4.63
C ALA A 99 -14.97 -7.67 -3.87
N PHE A 100 -14.07 -8.45 -3.26
CA PHE A 100 -14.43 -9.54 -2.36
C PHE A 100 -15.23 -8.99 -1.16
N PRO A 101 -16.48 -9.45 -0.93
CA PRO A 101 -17.27 -8.99 0.21
C PRO A 101 -16.78 -9.63 1.52
N GLU A 102 -16.27 -10.87 1.45
CA GLU A 102 -15.85 -11.63 2.61
C GLU A 102 -14.38 -11.38 2.95
N LYS A 103 -14.12 -11.08 4.23
CA LYS A 103 -12.75 -10.84 4.72
C LYS A 103 -11.81 -12.02 4.45
N THR A 104 -12.32 -13.25 4.55
CA THR A 104 -11.52 -14.46 4.31
C THR A 104 -10.97 -14.50 2.89
N ASP A 105 -11.77 -14.09 1.90
CA ASP A 105 -11.34 -14.09 0.51
C ASP A 105 -10.31 -12.98 0.25
N VAL A 106 -10.45 -11.82 0.90
CA VAL A 106 -9.43 -10.76 0.90
C VAL A 106 -8.12 -11.25 1.49
N ASP A 107 -8.18 -11.96 2.62
CA ASP A 107 -7.00 -12.48 3.33
C ASP A 107 -6.28 -13.55 2.49
N GLU A 108 -7.01 -14.48 1.88
CA GLU A 108 -6.43 -15.49 1.00
C GLU A 108 -5.84 -14.87 -0.28
N ASN A 109 -6.53 -13.90 -0.89
CA ASN A 109 -5.97 -13.20 -2.04
C ASN A 109 -4.71 -12.42 -1.66
N TYR A 110 -4.68 -11.79 -0.48
CA TYR A 110 -3.50 -11.06 -0.01
C TYR A 110 -2.29 -11.99 0.16
N LYS A 111 -2.47 -13.15 0.79
CA LYS A 111 -1.42 -14.20 0.87
C LYS A 111 -0.90 -14.60 -0.51
N ARG A 112 -1.80 -14.81 -1.47
CA ARG A 112 -1.45 -15.18 -2.85
C ARG A 112 -0.64 -14.09 -3.56
N LEU A 113 -1.03 -12.82 -3.41
CA LEU A 113 -0.31 -11.68 -3.99
C LEU A 113 1.08 -11.53 -3.36
N ILE A 114 1.20 -11.66 -2.04
CA ILE A 114 2.47 -11.65 -1.32
C ILE A 114 3.39 -12.75 -1.86
N LYS A 115 2.88 -13.98 -1.92
CA LYS A 115 3.65 -15.12 -2.44
C LYS A 115 4.12 -14.89 -3.86
N THR A 116 3.23 -14.47 -4.75
CA THR A 116 3.54 -14.26 -6.15
C THR A 116 4.61 -13.18 -6.33
N GLN A 117 4.45 -12.03 -5.67
CA GLN A 117 5.39 -10.94 -5.81
C GLN A 117 6.78 -11.25 -5.25
N LEU A 118 6.84 -11.90 -4.07
CA LEU A 118 8.11 -12.28 -3.46
C LEU A 118 8.85 -13.35 -4.28
N LEU A 119 8.14 -14.35 -4.82
CA LEU A 119 8.74 -15.36 -5.69
C LEU A 119 9.15 -14.81 -7.06
N ASN A 120 8.50 -13.75 -7.54
CA ASN A 120 8.94 -13.01 -8.72
C ASN A 120 10.26 -12.24 -8.50
N GLY A 121 10.73 -12.12 -7.25
CA GLY A 121 11.99 -11.45 -6.91
C GLY A 121 11.92 -9.91 -6.91
N HIS A 122 10.72 -9.34 -7.00
CA HIS A 122 10.51 -7.89 -7.01
C HIS A 122 10.42 -7.34 -5.58
N TYR A 123 10.97 -6.15 -5.34
CA TYR A 123 10.92 -5.56 -4.00
C TYR A 123 9.48 -5.33 -3.57
N THR A 124 9.13 -5.80 -2.37
CA THR A 124 7.73 -5.79 -1.91
C THR A 124 7.60 -5.12 -0.54
N ALA A 125 6.66 -4.18 -0.43
CA ALA A 125 6.21 -3.67 0.85
C ALA A 125 4.92 -4.37 1.28
N ILE A 126 4.98 -5.11 2.38
CA ILE A 126 3.86 -5.83 2.98
C ILE A 126 3.18 -4.89 3.98
N ALA A 127 2.20 -4.11 3.53
CA ALA A 127 1.57 -3.08 4.33
C ALA A 127 0.32 -3.62 5.06
N THR A 128 0.52 -4.11 6.29
CA THR A 128 -0.53 -4.74 7.10
C THR A 128 -0.28 -4.59 8.59
N HIS A 129 -1.35 -4.62 9.37
CA HIS A 129 -1.34 -4.70 10.84
C HIS A 129 -1.83 -6.07 11.37
N ASP A 130 -2.14 -6.98 10.45
CA ASP A 130 -2.72 -8.29 10.72
C ASP A 130 -1.62 -9.32 10.96
N ASP A 131 -1.59 -9.90 12.17
CA ASP A 131 -0.58 -10.87 12.58
C ASP A 131 -0.56 -12.11 11.70
N ASN A 132 -1.73 -12.57 11.25
CA ASN A 132 -1.81 -13.74 10.39
C ASN A 132 -1.08 -13.52 9.06
N MET A 133 -1.11 -12.29 8.53
CA MET A 133 -0.41 -11.94 7.30
C MET A 133 1.09 -11.76 7.52
N ILE A 134 1.47 -11.23 8.67
CA ILE A 134 2.87 -11.10 9.08
C ILE A 134 3.48 -12.49 9.23
N ASP A 135 2.85 -13.38 9.99
CA ASP A 135 3.32 -14.75 10.25
C ASP A 135 3.35 -15.58 8.98
N HIS A 136 2.32 -15.46 8.13
CA HIS A 136 2.33 -16.08 6.79
C HIS A 136 3.54 -15.63 5.97
N THR A 137 3.84 -14.33 5.96
CA THR A 137 5.00 -13.78 5.22
C THR A 137 6.32 -14.31 5.80
N LYS A 138 6.47 -14.32 7.12
CA LYS A 138 7.67 -14.86 7.80
C LYS A 138 7.89 -16.35 7.45
N GLN A 139 6.81 -17.14 7.47
CA GLN A 139 6.88 -18.55 7.12
C GLN A 139 7.28 -18.75 5.65
N LEU A 140 6.66 -18.00 4.73
CA LEU A 140 7.00 -18.05 3.31
C LEU A 140 8.46 -17.69 3.05
N VAL A 141 8.96 -16.64 3.72
CA VAL A 141 10.35 -16.18 3.61
C VAL A 141 11.32 -17.28 4.04
N LYS A 142 11.01 -17.98 5.13
CA LYS A 142 11.79 -19.13 5.61
C LYS A 142 11.74 -20.30 4.63
N ASP A 143 10.55 -20.66 4.14
CA ASP A 143 10.35 -21.83 3.27
C ASP A 143 11.07 -21.69 1.93
N HIS A 144 11.18 -20.46 1.42
CA HIS A 144 11.78 -20.17 0.12
C HIS A 144 13.15 -19.50 0.20
N ASN A 145 13.74 -19.36 1.40
CA ASN A 145 15.03 -18.69 1.64
C ASN A 145 15.09 -17.28 1.01
N ILE A 146 14.01 -16.50 1.16
CA ILE A 146 13.92 -15.16 0.60
C ILE A 146 14.77 -14.19 1.43
N SER A 147 15.53 -13.33 0.76
CA SER A 147 16.37 -12.34 1.45
C SER A 147 15.52 -11.34 2.25
N LEU A 148 15.92 -11.05 3.49
CA LEU A 148 15.29 -9.99 4.29
C LEU A 148 15.49 -8.59 3.69
N ASP A 149 16.40 -8.47 2.73
CA ASP A 149 16.64 -7.23 2.00
C ASP A 149 15.70 -7.00 0.82
N SER A 150 14.94 -8.00 0.37
CA SER A 150 14.07 -7.91 -0.80
C SER A 150 12.63 -7.49 -0.47
N PHE A 151 12.30 -7.24 0.80
CA PHE A 151 10.98 -6.78 1.20
C PHE A 151 11.03 -6.00 2.51
N GLU A 152 9.93 -5.35 2.84
CA GLU A 152 9.74 -4.66 4.12
C GLU A 152 8.30 -4.79 4.62
N PHE A 153 8.12 -4.74 5.94
CA PHE A 153 6.80 -4.55 6.54
C PHE A 153 6.50 -3.06 6.65
N GLN A 154 5.26 -2.67 6.35
CA GLN A 154 4.82 -1.30 6.53
C GLN A 154 3.59 -1.21 7.43
N MET A 155 3.61 -0.24 8.34
CA MET A 155 2.50 0.02 9.25
C MET A 155 2.21 1.52 9.36
N LEU A 156 0.96 1.87 9.63
CA LEU A 156 0.58 3.25 9.95
C LEU A 156 1.20 3.72 11.27
N TYR A 157 1.54 5.01 11.32
CA TYR A 157 1.95 5.68 12.54
C TYR A 157 0.92 5.53 13.67
N GLY A 158 1.41 5.25 14.88
CA GLY A 158 0.58 5.06 16.07
C GLY A 158 -0.13 3.70 16.18
N MET A 159 0.05 2.79 15.23
CA MET A 159 -0.57 1.46 15.26
C MET A 159 0.47 0.35 15.44
N ARG A 160 0.18 -0.61 16.34
CA ARG A 160 0.99 -1.83 16.52
C ARG A 160 2.47 -1.56 16.83
N THR A 161 2.79 -0.51 17.59
CA THR A 161 4.17 -0.08 17.87
C THR A 161 5.05 -1.20 18.45
N THR A 162 4.51 -2.06 19.31
CA THR A 162 5.23 -3.23 19.83
C THR A 162 5.64 -4.17 18.70
N THR A 163 4.70 -4.54 17.82
CA THR A 163 4.96 -5.40 16.66
C THR A 163 5.98 -4.75 15.70
N GLN A 164 5.95 -3.43 15.50
CA GLN A 164 6.97 -2.74 14.71
C GLN A 164 8.38 -2.93 15.29
N GLN A 165 8.53 -2.79 16.61
CA GLN A 165 9.82 -2.97 17.28
C GLN A 165 10.28 -4.43 17.27
N GLU A 166 9.36 -5.38 17.41
CA GLU A 166 9.63 -6.82 17.33
C GLU A 166 10.16 -7.20 15.94
N LEU A 167 9.49 -6.75 14.88
CA LEU A 167 9.95 -7.00 13.50
C LEU A 167 11.37 -6.47 13.24
N VAL A 168 11.69 -5.28 13.75
CA VAL A 168 13.06 -4.74 13.65
C VAL A 168 14.07 -5.59 14.43
N LYS A 169 13.73 -6.03 15.65
CA LYS A 169 14.60 -6.91 16.46
C LYS A 169 14.84 -8.26 15.78
N GLU A 170 13.87 -8.76 15.02
CA GLU A 170 13.97 -9.97 14.22
C GLU A 170 14.76 -9.78 12.91
N GLY A 171 15.17 -8.54 12.58
CA GLY A 171 15.97 -8.23 11.40
C GLY A 171 15.18 -7.82 10.16
N TYR A 172 13.85 -7.69 10.25
CA TYR A 172 13.03 -7.25 9.12
C TYR A 172 13.09 -5.73 8.94
N LYS A 173 13.21 -5.29 7.68
CA LYS A 173 13.00 -3.89 7.32
C LYS A 173 11.56 -3.51 7.66
N THR A 174 11.41 -2.44 8.43
CA THR A 174 10.10 -1.94 8.88
C THR A 174 10.01 -0.45 8.61
N ARG A 175 8.95 -0.01 7.92
CA ARG A 175 8.69 1.40 7.61
C ARG A 175 7.35 1.85 8.18
N VAL A 176 7.33 3.01 8.80
CA VAL A 176 6.11 3.62 9.34
C VAL A 176 5.58 4.68 8.36
N TYR A 177 4.31 4.58 7.98
CA TYR A 177 3.61 5.60 7.20
C TYR A 177 3.19 6.75 8.12
N VAL A 178 3.86 7.89 7.99
CA VAL A 178 3.64 9.09 8.82
C VAL A 178 2.94 10.17 7.99
N PRO A 179 1.62 10.37 8.15
CA PRO A 179 0.91 11.49 7.53
C PRO A 179 1.28 12.82 8.23
N TYR A 180 1.35 13.91 7.47
CA TYR A 180 1.54 15.26 8.00
C TYR A 180 0.86 16.30 7.09
N GLY A 181 0.64 17.51 7.61
CA GLY A 181 0.00 18.62 6.89
C GLY A 181 -1.22 19.20 7.62
N SER A 182 -1.71 20.34 7.16
CA SER A 182 -2.88 21.01 7.74
C SER A 182 -4.20 20.31 7.43
N ASP A 183 -4.29 19.58 6.31
CA ASP A 183 -5.47 18.81 5.90
C ASP A 183 -5.46 17.37 6.48
N TRP A 184 -5.42 17.28 7.80
CA TRP A 184 -5.35 15.99 8.52
C TRP A 184 -6.72 15.34 8.73
N TYR A 185 -7.80 16.10 8.68
CA TYR A 185 -9.13 15.67 9.13
C TYR A 185 -9.68 14.50 8.29
N GLY A 186 -9.68 14.61 6.96
CA GLY A 186 -10.20 13.57 6.08
C GLY A 186 -9.38 12.27 6.12
N PHE A 187 -8.08 12.34 6.40
CA PHE A 187 -7.26 11.16 6.67
C PHE A 187 -7.66 10.51 8.00
N PHE A 188 -7.76 11.30 9.07
CA PHE A 188 -8.06 10.84 10.41
C PHE A 188 -9.45 10.19 10.51
N MET A 189 -10.49 10.81 9.93
CA MET A 189 -11.86 10.30 9.97
C MET A 189 -12.00 8.93 9.29
N ARG A 190 -11.31 8.69 8.17
CA ARG A 190 -11.28 7.36 7.52
C ARG A 190 -10.68 6.29 8.43
N ARG A 191 -9.58 6.61 9.12
CA ARG A 191 -8.94 5.69 10.07
C ARG A 191 -9.80 5.39 11.29
N LEU A 192 -10.65 6.32 11.72
CA LEU A 192 -11.65 6.06 12.76
C LEU A 192 -12.75 5.13 12.27
N ALA A 193 -13.27 5.34 11.06
CA ALA A 193 -14.35 4.54 10.48
C ALA A 193 -13.94 3.08 10.20
N GLU A 194 -12.68 2.82 9.85
CA GLU A 194 -12.15 1.49 9.53
C GLU A 194 -12.10 0.50 10.71
N ARG A 195 -12.35 0.94 11.95
CA ARG A 195 -12.46 0.06 13.12
C ARG A 195 -13.66 0.48 13.98
N PRO A 196 -14.76 -0.29 14.03
CA PRO A 196 -15.88 -0.05 14.93
C PRO A 196 -15.45 0.07 16.41
N ALA A 197 -14.40 -0.67 16.80
CA ALA A 197 -13.82 -0.61 18.15
C ALA A 197 -13.18 0.76 18.49
N ASN A 198 -12.73 1.53 17.49
CA ASN A 198 -12.16 2.88 17.70
C ASN A 198 -13.25 3.93 17.95
N ILE A 199 -14.45 3.74 17.38
CA ILE A 199 -15.61 4.63 17.61
C ILE A 199 -16.07 4.51 19.07
N ALA A 200 -16.09 3.30 19.62
CA ALA A 200 -16.38 3.06 21.04
C ALA A 200 -15.34 3.69 21.98
N PHE A 201 -14.07 3.77 21.56
CA PHE A 201 -13.00 4.43 22.31
C PHE A 201 -13.10 5.98 22.26
N ALA A 202 -13.44 6.54 21.10
CA ALA A 202 -13.63 7.98 20.93
C ALA A 202 -14.80 8.53 21.77
N GLN A 203 -15.88 7.75 21.94
CA GLN A 203 -16.99 8.12 22.84
C GLN A 203 -16.57 8.15 24.31
N LYS A 204 -15.70 7.24 24.76
CA LYS A 204 -15.19 7.26 26.15
C LYS A 204 -14.28 8.46 26.44
N GLY A 205 -13.54 8.96 25.44
CA GLY A 205 -12.71 10.15 25.59
C GLY A 205 -13.48 11.47 25.72
N MET A 206 -14.73 11.52 25.24
CA MET A 206 -15.61 12.69 25.35
C MET A 206 -16.56 12.64 26.58
N ALA A 207 -16.63 11.48 27.26
CA ALA A 207 -17.48 11.27 28.43
C ALA A 207 -16.76 11.46 29.77
N ILE A 208 -15.49 11.89 29.76
CA ILE A 208 -14.79 12.34 30.97
C ILE A 208 -14.84 13.87 30.97
N LYS A 209 -15.89 14.40 31.58
CA LYS A 209 -15.90 15.73 32.19
C LYS A 209 -15.70 15.56 33.69
#